data_AF-A0A9X3X485-F1
#
_entry.id   AF-A0A9X3X485-F1
#
_cell.length_a   1.000
_cell.length_b   1.000
_cell.length_c   1.000
_cell.angle_alpha   90.00
_cell.angle_beta   90.00
_cell.angle_gamma   90.00
#
_symmetry.space_group_name_H-M   'P 1'
#
loop_
_entity.id
_entity.type
_entity.pdbx_description
1 polymer ?
#
loop_
_entity_poly.entity_id
_entity_poly.type
_entity_poly.pdbx_seq_one_letter_code
_entity_poly.pdbx_strand_id
1 'polypeptide(L)'
;MTDTDDLHPYDDIVRRFHHDDTDELLRARGLALVARLLRLPSLPPLGLRYDMYFYSGGIGISDQIHISLPCTPTEANAIIARLGFATPEEAIADEAWRDDFEFLVLDGNDTEPLHIAVAAFVEEHRAEFQPPPDEPMRTWFSRESGPNAWSLVYEREGVLSFLALEQA
;
A
#
# COMPACT_ATOMS: atom_id res chain seq x y z
N MET A 1 1.95 -20.73 -17.03
CA MET A 1 1.80 -19.64 -18.01
C MET A 1 2.40 -18.41 -17.35
N THR A 2 3.71 -18.25 -17.50
CA THR A 2 4.47 -17.09 -17.04
C THR A 2 4.39 -16.06 -18.16
N ASP A 3 3.26 -15.36 -18.20
CA ASP A 3 3.22 -14.05 -18.83
C ASP A 3 3.28 -13.09 -17.65
N THR A 4 4.45 -12.51 -17.42
CA THR A 4 4.57 -11.41 -16.46
C THR A 4 3.80 -10.29 -17.12
N ASP A 5 2.52 -10.15 -16.74
CA ASP A 5 1.68 -9.01 -17.13
C ASP A 5 2.49 -7.75 -16.84
N ASP A 6 3.03 -7.16 -17.90
CA ASP A 6 3.68 -5.86 -17.82
C ASP A 6 2.57 -4.85 -17.48
N LEU A 7 2.65 -4.31 -16.27
CA LEU A 7 1.72 -3.29 -15.79
C LEU A 7 2.13 -1.89 -16.28
N HIS A 8 3.34 -1.77 -16.84
CA HIS A 8 3.97 -0.51 -17.23
C HIS A 8 4.50 -0.48 -18.67
N PRO A 9 3.84 -1.11 -19.67
CA PRO A 9 4.26 -0.87 -21.04
C PRO A 9 4.09 0.62 -21.33
N TYR A 10 5.09 1.20 -21.98
CA TYR A 10 5.13 2.63 -22.27
C TYR A 10 4.20 2.95 -23.45
N ASP A 11 2.89 2.98 -23.18
CA ASP A 11 1.84 3.03 -24.20
C ASP A 11 0.73 4.04 -23.92
N ASP A 12 0.89 4.88 -22.88
CA ASP A 12 -0.08 5.91 -22.47
C ASP A 12 -1.47 5.32 -22.08
N ILE A 13 -1.54 4.03 -21.78
CA ILE A 13 -2.79 3.36 -21.39
C ILE A 13 -2.85 3.15 -19.88
N VAL A 14 -3.95 3.61 -19.30
CA VAL A 14 -4.31 3.31 -17.91
C VAL A 14 -4.80 1.88 -17.80
N ARG A 15 -4.21 1.13 -16.86
CA ARG A 15 -4.66 -0.19 -16.44
C ARG A 15 -5.24 -0.07 -15.04
N ARG A 16 -6.55 -0.29 -14.92
CA ARG A 16 -7.26 -0.24 -13.64
C ARG A 16 -7.90 -1.57 -13.30
N PHE A 17 -7.80 -1.95 -12.04
CA PHE A 17 -8.46 -3.13 -11.47
C PHE A 17 -9.22 -2.69 -10.24
N HIS A 18 -10.51 -2.97 -10.20
CA HIS A 18 -11.40 -2.59 -9.10
C HIS A 18 -12.14 -3.83 -8.55
N HIS A 19 -12.42 -3.84 -7.25
CA HIS A 19 -13.11 -4.96 -6.61
C HIS A 19 -14.52 -5.23 -7.16
N ASP A 20 -15.16 -4.20 -7.72
CA ASP A 20 -16.49 -4.29 -8.34
C ASP A 20 -16.46 -4.55 -9.86
N ASP A 21 -15.30 -4.93 -10.42
CA ASP A 21 -15.21 -5.32 -11.83
C ASP A 21 -16.14 -6.49 -12.15
N THR A 22 -16.99 -6.30 -13.17
CA THR A 22 -17.97 -7.31 -13.63
C THR A 22 -17.39 -8.29 -14.65
N ASP A 23 -16.28 -7.92 -15.30
CA ASP A 23 -15.52 -8.82 -16.16
C ASP A 23 -14.77 -9.85 -15.29
N GLU A 24 -15.12 -11.12 -15.45
CA GLU A 24 -14.57 -12.20 -14.62
C GLU A 24 -13.06 -12.38 -14.79
N LEU A 25 -12.52 -12.15 -15.98
CA LEU A 25 -11.09 -12.26 -16.26
C LEU A 25 -10.33 -11.08 -15.65
N LEU A 26 -10.86 -9.86 -15.79
CA LEU A 26 -10.27 -8.67 -15.19
C LEU A 26 -10.26 -8.77 -13.66
N ARG A 27 -11.38 -9.21 -13.07
CA ARG A 27 -11.48 -9.45 -11.63
C ARG A 27 -10.52 -10.53 -11.16
N ALA A 28 -10.41 -11.65 -11.87
CA ALA A 28 -9.47 -12.72 -11.54
C ALA A 28 -8.01 -12.23 -11.58
N ARG A 29 -7.66 -11.37 -12.55
CA ARG A 29 -6.35 -10.72 -12.64
C ARG A 29 -6.10 -9.77 -11.47
N GLY A 30 -7.05 -8.91 -11.14
CA GLY A 30 -6.96 -8.02 -9.98
C GLY A 30 -6.72 -8.78 -8.67
N LEU A 31 -7.48 -9.86 -8.44
CA LEU A 31 -7.29 -10.74 -7.29
C LEU A 31 -5.90 -11.39 -7.27
N ALA A 32 -5.41 -11.88 -8.41
CA ALA A 32 -4.06 -12.45 -8.50
C ALA A 32 -2.97 -11.41 -8.20
N LEU A 33 -3.14 -10.16 -8.66
CA LEU A 33 -2.26 -9.05 -8.33
C LEU A 33 -2.25 -8.74 -6.84
N VAL A 34 -3.42 -8.66 -6.19
CA VAL A 34 -3.53 -8.48 -4.74
C VAL A 34 -2.77 -9.58 -3.99
N ALA A 35 -2.98 -10.85 -4.36
CA ALA A 35 -2.28 -11.96 -3.73
C ALA A 35 -0.76 -11.85 -3.86
N ARG A 36 -0.28 -11.41 -5.04
CA ARG A 36 1.15 -11.19 -5.30
C ARG A 36 1.71 -10.03 -4.47
N LEU A 37 1.04 -8.88 -4.49
CA LEU A 37 1.46 -7.66 -3.77
C LEU A 37 1.56 -7.92 -2.26
N LEU A 38 0.56 -8.59 -1.69
CA LEU A 38 0.51 -8.92 -0.27
C LEU A 38 1.24 -10.22 0.10
N ARG A 39 1.88 -10.90 -0.87
CA ARG A 39 2.56 -12.19 -0.70
C ARG A 39 1.68 -13.24 -0.01
N LEU A 40 0.39 -13.26 -0.36
CA LEU A 40 -0.61 -14.15 0.23
C LEU A 40 -0.54 -15.55 -0.38
N PRO A 41 -0.59 -16.62 0.43
CA PRO A 41 -0.70 -17.98 -0.08
C PRO A 41 -2.08 -18.25 -0.70
N SER A 42 -3.11 -17.56 -0.22
CA SER A 42 -4.48 -17.62 -0.70
C SER A 42 -5.21 -16.34 -0.31
N LEU A 43 -6.18 -15.92 -1.12
CA LEU A 43 -7.01 -14.76 -0.82
C LEU A 43 -8.09 -15.10 0.22
N PRO A 44 -8.51 -14.12 1.05
CA PRO A 44 -9.64 -14.31 1.94
C PRO A 44 -10.93 -14.53 1.13
N PRO A 45 -11.87 -15.33 1.65
CA PRO A 45 -13.07 -15.71 0.91
C PRO A 45 -14.06 -14.56 0.69
N LEU A 46 -14.06 -13.54 1.57
CA LEU A 46 -14.99 -12.41 1.53
C LEU A 46 -14.34 -11.14 2.10
N GLY A 47 -14.93 -9.99 1.77
CA GLY A 47 -14.60 -8.69 2.37
C GLY A 47 -13.35 -7.99 1.83
N LEU A 48 -12.60 -8.63 0.93
CA LEU A 48 -11.50 -8.00 0.22
C LEU A 48 -12.03 -6.91 -0.72
N ARG A 49 -11.47 -5.71 -0.59
CA ARG A 49 -11.70 -4.58 -1.49
C ARG A 49 -10.36 -4.08 -2.01
N TYR A 50 -10.33 -3.64 -3.25
CA TYR A 50 -9.14 -3.07 -3.87
C TYR A 50 -9.52 -2.08 -4.96
N ASP A 51 -8.63 -1.13 -5.20
CA ASP A 51 -8.59 -0.24 -6.34
C ASP A 51 -7.12 -0.06 -6.71
N MET A 52 -6.75 -0.47 -7.91
CA MET A 52 -5.36 -0.45 -8.37
C MET A 52 -5.31 0.22 -9.72
N TYR A 53 -4.52 1.28 -9.81
CA TYR A 53 -4.30 2.10 -10.99
C TYR A 53 -2.82 1.99 -11.36
N PHE A 54 -2.55 1.70 -12.64
CA PHE A 54 -1.22 1.64 -13.20
C PHE A 54 -1.18 2.44 -14.50
N TYR A 55 -0.15 3.26 -14.67
CA TYR A 55 0.08 4.06 -15.88
C TYR A 55 1.57 4.20 -16.17
N SER A 56 1.93 4.13 -17.44
CA SER A 56 3.27 4.38 -17.96
C SER A 56 3.17 5.05 -19.33
N GLY A 57 3.78 6.22 -19.49
CA GLY A 57 3.68 6.98 -20.75
C GLY A 57 4.38 8.33 -20.71
N GLY A 58 3.91 9.27 -21.53
CA GLY A 58 4.55 10.57 -21.75
C GLY A 58 4.78 11.43 -20.50
N ILE A 59 4.06 11.15 -19.41
CA ILE A 59 4.20 11.83 -18.11
C ILE A 59 5.00 11.02 -17.06
N GLY A 60 5.57 9.89 -17.44
CA GLY A 60 6.29 8.98 -16.53
C GLY A 60 5.45 7.80 -16.07
N ILE A 61 5.80 7.24 -14.90
CA ILE A 61 5.04 6.20 -14.21
C ILE A 61 4.12 6.84 -13.18
N SER A 62 2.89 6.36 -13.06
CA SER A 62 1.97 6.75 -12.00
C SER A 62 1.14 5.55 -11.57
N ASP A 63 1.52 4.99 -10.43
CA ASP A 63 0.79 3.91 -9.80
C ASP A 63 0.12 4.37 -8.52
N GLN A 64 -1.08 3.86 -8.29
CA GLN A 64 -1.79 4.04 -7.04
C GLN A 64 -2.51 2.75 -6.68
N ILE A 65 -2.20 2.20 -5.51
CA ILE A 65 -2.70 0.90 -5.08
C ILE A 65 -3.36 1.07 -3.71
N HIS A 66 -4.62 0.68 -3.62
CA HIS A 66 -5.34 0.56 -2.36
C HIS A 66 -5.91 -0.83 -2.23
N ILE A 67 -5.61 -1.50 -1.12
CA ILE A 67 -6.16 -2.83 -0.81
C ILE A 67 -6.65 -2.80 0.64
N SER A 68 -7.77 -3.46 0.91
CA SER A 68 -8.32 -3.64 2.26
C SER A 68 -8.86 -5.05 2.40
N LEU A 69 -8.46 -5.77 3.45
CA LEU A 69 -8.98 -7.10 3.74
C LEU A 69 -9.27 -7.29 5.23
N PRO A 70 -10.32 -8.07 5.58
CA PRO A 70 -10.47 -8.59 6.94
C PRO A 70 -9.26 -9.45 7.31
N CYS A 71 -8.73 -9.24 8.51
CA CYS A 71 -7.52 -9.88 8.96
C CYS A 71 -7.51 -10.01 10.49
N THR A 72 -7.20 -11.20 11.00
CA THR A 72 -6.88 -11.36 12.42
C THR A 72 -5.51 -10.77 12.73
N PRO A 73 -5.20 -10.41 13.99
CA PRO A 73 -3.87 -9.92 14.35
C PRO A 73 -2.73 -10.89 13.99
N THR A 74 -3.00 -12.21 14.02
CA THR A 74 -2.02 -13.23 13.64
C THR A 74 -1.74 -13.22 12.14
N GLU A 75 -2.79 -13.12 11.32
CA GLU A 75 -2.66 -13.03 9.87
C GLU A 75 -1.97 -11.73 9.45
N ALA A 76 -2.32 -10.61 10.08
CA ALA A 76 -1.70 -9.31 9.83
C ALA A 76 -0.19 -9.38 10.07
N ASN A 77 0.22 -9.88 11.25
CA ASN A 77 1.63 -10.07 11.57
C ASN A 77 2.35 -10.99 10.57
N ALA A 78 1.69 -12.06 10.10
CA ALA A 78 2.25 -12.95 9.10
C ALA A 78 2.41 -12.27 7.73
N ILE A 79 1.48 -11.40 7.32
CA ILE A 79 1.57 -10.61 6.09
C ILE A 79 2.73 -9.62 6.19
N ILE A 80 2.80 -8.83 7.26
CA ILE A 80 3.89 -7.88 7.51
C ILE A 80 5.25 -8.57 7.51
N ALA A 81 5.36 -9.74 8.16
CA ALA A 81 6.61 -10.51 8.18
C ALA A 81 7.03 -10.99 6.78
N ARG A 82 6.07 -11.39 5.92
CA ARG A 82 6.37 -11.76 4.53
C ARG A 82 6.78 -10.56 3.69
N LEU A 83 6.15 -9.41 3.89
CA LEU A 83 6.47 -8.18 3.18
C LEU A 83 7.84 -7.63 3.60
N GLY A 84 8.26 -7.88 4.85
CA GLY A 84 9.50 -7.32 5.38
C GLY A 84 9.38 -5.81 5.56
N PHE A 85 8.21 -5.34 5.98
CA PHE A 85 8.01 -3.92 6.33
C PHE A 85 8.53 -3.64 7.75
N ALA A 86 8.67 -2.36 8.08
CA ALA A 86 9.22 -1.88 9.35
C ALA A 86 8.26 -0.85 9.97
N THR A 87 8.25 -0.73 11.30
CA THR A 87 7.44 0.30 11.97
C THR A 87 8.03 1.70 11.75
N PRO A 88 7.27 2.78 11.95
CA PRO A 88 7.81 4.14 11.93
C PRO A 88 8.99 4.34 12.88
N GLU A 89 8.98 3.71 14.07
CA GLU A 89 10.07 3.80 15.03
C GLU A 89 11.34 3.09 14.53
N GLU A 90 11.18 1.95 13.85
CA GLU A 90 12.30 1.26 13.19
C GLU A 90 12.87 2.10 12.04
N ALA A 91 12.02 2.80 11.28
CA ALA A 91 12.44 3.69 10.20
C ALA A 91 13.28 4.86 10.71
N ILE A 92 12.83 5.53 11.77
CA ILE A 92 13.58 6.61 12.42
C ILE A 92 14.86 6.09 13.06
N ALA A 93 14.89 4.86 13.57
CA ALA A 93 16.10 4.29 14.16
C ALA A 93 17.19 3.96 13.12
N ASP A 94 16.84 3.79 11.85
CA ASP A 94 17.76 3.47 10.76
C ASP A 94 18.37 4.74 10.14
N GLU A 95 19.66 4.99 10.39
CA GLU A 95 20.37 6.17 9.87
C GLU A 95 20.37 6.27 8.34
N ALA A 96 20.27 5.15 7.63
CA ALA A 96 20.27 5.16 6.16
C ALA A 96 18.90 5.50 5.56
N TRP A 97 17.83 5.39 6.34
CA TRP A 97 16.45 5.60 5.87
C TRP A 97 15.75 6.79 6.56
N ARG A 98 16.22 7.20 7.74
CA ARG A 98 15.60 8.26 8.56
C ARG A 98 15.23 9.50 7.74
N ASP A 99 16.19 10.08 7.02
CA ASP A 99 15.99 11.36 6.34
C ASP A 99 14.90 11.26 5.25
N ASP A 100 14.90 10.17 4.47
CA ASP A 100 13.88 9.94 3.44
C ASP A 100 12.50 9.67 4.06
N PHE A 101 12.46 8.95 5.19
CA PHE A 101 11.22 8.65 5.90
C PHE A 101 10.63 9.88 6.60
N GLU A 102 11.46 10.69 7.25
CA GLU A 102 11.05 11.95 7.86
C GLU A 102 10.51 12.91 6.80
N PHE A 103 11.19 13.03 5.66
CA PHE A 103 10.69 13.83 4.54
C PHE A 103 9.33 13.32 4.05
N LEU A 104 9.14 12.00 3.96
CA LEU A 104 7.91 11.39 3.48
C LEU A 104 6.71 11.69 4.39
N VAL A 105 6.85 11.57 5.72
CA VAL A 105 5.70 11.64 6.65
C VAL A 105 5.56 12.97 7.39
N LEU A 106 6.63 13.74 7.56
CA LEU A 106 6.58 15.02 8.28
C LEU A 106 6.39 16.23 7.35
N ASP A 107 6.67 16.10 6.05
CA ASP A 107 6.60 17.19 5.07
C ASP A 107 7.29 18.49 5.55
N GLY A 108 8.43 18.34 6.23
CA GLY A 108 9.20 19.45 6.80
C GLY A 108 8.64 20.05 8.10
N ASN A 109 7.66 19.42 8.75
CA ASN A 109 7.14 19.80 10.06
C ASN A 109 7.73 18.92 11.19
N ASP A 110 8.97 19.23 11.58
CA ASP A 110 9.72 18.48 12.60
C ASP A 110 9.16 18.60 14.03
N THR A 111 8.07 19.35 14.22
CA THR A 111 7.49 19.60 15.55
C THR A 111 6.32 18.68 15.89
N GLU A 112 5.77 17.98 14.90
CA GLU A 112 4.64 17.08 15.09
C GLU A 112 5.10 15.71 15.64
N PRO A 113 4.39 15.14 16.64
CA PRO A 113 4.69 13.78 17.08
C PRO A 113 4.53 12.78 15.93
N LEU A 114 5.51 11.87 15.77
CA LEU A 114 5.56 10.93 14.64
C LEU A 114 4.25 10.16 14.40
N HIS A 115 3.57 9.72 15.46
CA HIS A 115 2.30 8.98 15.34
C HIS A 115 1.17 9.83 14.74
N ILE A 116 1.14 11.15 15.03
CA ILE A 116 0.17 12.08 14.44
C ILE A 116 0.48 12.31 12.97
N ALA A 117 1.75 12.53 12.63
CA ALA A 117 2.18 12.71 11.25
C ALA A 117 1.91 11.47 10.39
N VAL A 118 2.19 10.27 10.90
CA VAL A 118 1.87 9.01 10.22
C VAL A 118 0.36 8.83 10.05
N ALA A 119 -0.46 9.19 11.04
CA ALA A 119 -1.91 9.13 10.91
C ALA A 119 -2.42 10.12 9.85
N ALA A 120 -1.90 11.35 9.84
CA ALA A 120 -2.23 12.36 8.83
C ALA A 120 -1.83 11.90 7.42
N PHE A 121 -0.64 11.33 7.26
CA PHE A 121 -0.17 10.75 6.01
C PHE A 121 -1.11 9.64 5.50
N VAL A 122 -1.55 8.74 6.38
CA VAL A 122 -2.51 7.69 6.02
C VAL A 122 -3.87 8.28 5.65
N GLU A 123 -4.36 9.30 6.36
CA GLU A 123 -5.65 9.93 6.06
C GLU A 123 -5.65 10.59 4.68
N GLU A 124 -4.54 11.26 4.33
CA GLU A 124 -4.38 11.92 3.04
C GLU A 124 -4.38 10.92 1.88
N HIS A 125 -3.78 9.74 2.07
CA HIS A 125 -3.53 8.81 0.97
C HIS A 125 -4.49 7.63 0.88
N ARG A 126 -5.28 7.34 1.92
CA ARG A 126 -6.20 6.20 1.92
C ARG A 126 -7.35 6.37 0.93
N ALA A 127 -7.87 5.25 0.45
CA ALA A 127 -9.15 5.24 -0.25
C ALA A 127 -10.33 5.36 0.74
N GLU A 128 -11.46 5.88 0.28
CA GLU A 128 -12.68 6.03 1.11
C GLU A 128 -13.14 4.72 1.74
N PHE A 129 -12.90 3.58 1.09
CA PHE A 129 -13.28 2.27 1.59
C PHE A 129 -12.37 1.72 2.69
N GLN A 130 -11.20 2.31 2.90
CA GLN A 130 -10.28 1.91 3.95
C GLN A 130 -10.65 2.65 5.24
N PRO A 131 -10.56 1.98 6.41
CA PRO A 131 -10.93 2.59 7.68
C PRO A 131 -10.07 3.83 7.96
N PRO A 132 -10.62 4.88 8.60
CA PRO A 132 -9.84 6.06 8.95
C PRO A 132 -8.66 5.70 9.87
N PRO A 133 -7.57 6.47 9.91
CA PRO A 133 -6.52 6.32 10.89
C PRO A 133 -6.97 6.99 12.21
N ASP A 134 -7.58 6.21 13.09
CA ASP A 134 -7.81 6.62 14.49
C ASP A 134 -6.92 5.77 15.42
N GLU A 135 -6.63 6.29 16.61
CA GLU A 135 -5.85 5.55 17.60
C GLU A 135 -6.68 4.45 18.32
N PRO A 136 -6.08 3.27 18.60
CA PRO A 136 -4.73 2.85 18.24
C PRO A 136 -4.67 2.29 16.80
N MET A 137 -3.77 2.85 15.97
CA MET A 137 -3.44 2.32 14.64
C MET A 137 -2.02 1.73 14.66
N ARG A 138 -1.86 0.57 14.04
CA ARG A 138 -0.53 -0.01 13.82
C ARG A 138 -0.17 0.16 12.35
N THR A 139 1.02 0.69 12.08
CA THR A 139 1.48 1.02 10.72
C THR A 139 2.86 0.45 10.48
N TRP A 140 3.12 0.04 9.24
CA TRP A 140 4.41 -0.41 8.76
C TRP A 140 4.67 0.10 7.36
N PHE A 141 5.91 0.48 7.06
CA PHE A 141 6.34 0.97 5.76
C PHE A 141 7.34 0.01 5.12
N SER A 142 7.35 -0.03 3.79
CA SER A 142 8.44 -0.66 3.05
C SER A 142 9.73 0.08 3.33
N ARG A 143 10.83 -0.65 3.53
CA ARG A 143 12.17 -0.07 3.77
C ARG A 143 12.73 0.73 2.59
N GLU A 144 12.11 0.61 1.42
CA GLU A 144 12.45 1.36 0.21
C GLU A 144 11.57 2.60 0.03
N SER A 145 10.70 2.91 1.01
CA SER A 145 9.78 4.04 0.91
C SER A 145 10.52 5.37 1.02
N GLY A 146 10.27 6.25 0.06
CA GLY A 146 10.72 7.63 0.03
C GLY A 146 9.72 8.52 -0.71
N PRO A 147 10.12 9.76 -1.05
CA PRO A 147 9.18 10.79 -1.49
C PRO A 147 8.45 10.49 -2.81
N ASN A 148 9.11 9.75 -3.72
CA ASN A 148 8.59 9.46 -5.07
C ASN A 148 7.99 8.05 -5.20
N ALA A 149 8.30 7.15 -4.27
CA ALA A 149 7.79 5.79 -4.28
C ALA A 149 7.74 5.27 -2.86
N TRP A 150 6.57 4.82 -2.42
CA TRP A 150 6.38 4.30 -1.08
C TRP A 150 5.27 3.25 -1.06
N SER A 151 5.34 2.38 -0.05
CA SER A 151 4.23 1.49 0.27
C SER A 151 4.16 1.28 1.77
N LEU A 152 2.95 1.13 2.26
CA LEU A 152 2.69 0.92 3.68
C LEU A 152 1.52 0.00 3.89
N VAL A 153 1.45 -0.55 5.10
CA VAL A 153 0.32 -1.27 5.63
C VAL A 153 -0.09 -0.66 6.94
N TYR A 154 -1.38 -0.52 7.18
CA TYR A 154 -1.91 -0.22 8.50
C TYR A 154 -3.04 -1.18 8.88
N GLU A 155 -3.17 -1.43 10.18
CA GLU A 155 -4.18 -2.32 10.76
C GLU A 155 -5.08 -1.54 11.71
N ARG A 156 -6.39 -1.68 11.52
CA ARG A 156 -7.42 -1.11 12.40
C ARG A 156 -8.64 -2.03 12.44
N GLU A 157 -9.14 -2.29 13.66
CA GLU A 157 -10.42 -3.00 13.91
C GLU A 157 -10.55 -4.33 13.13
N GLY A 158 -9.45 -5.08 13.00
CA GLY A 158 -9.45 -6.36 12.27
C GLY A 158 -9.48 -6.22 10.76
N VAL A 159 -9.11 -5.04 10.24
CA VAL A 159 -8.93 -4.77 8.81
C VAL A 159 -7.47 -4.39 8.58
N LEU A 160 -6.83 -5.07 7.63
CA LEU A 160 -5.51 -4.73 7.13
C LEU A 160 -5.68 -3.94 5.83
N SER A 161 -5.08 -2.77 5.77
CA SER A 161 -5.09 -1.89 4.61
C SER A 161 -3.68 -1.72 4.07
N PHE A 162 -3.51 -1.90 2.76
CA PHE A 162 -2.26 -1.64 2.06
C PHE A 162 -2.45 -0.44 1.13
N LEU A 163 -1.43 0.40 1.08
CA LEU A 163 -1.34 1.56 0.21
C LEU A 163 0.02 1.53 -0.47
N ALA A 164 0.05 1.88 -1.75
CA ALA A 164 1.30 2.18 -2.44
C ALA A 164 1.09 3.28 -3.47
N LEU A 165 2.16 4.02 -3.70
CA LEU A 165 2.27 5.03 -4.73
C LEU A 165 3.65 4.92 -5.36
N GLU A 166 3.71 5.00 -6.68
CA GLU A 166 4.95 5.12 -7.44
C GLU A 166 4.79 6.22 -8.48
N GLN A 167 5.71 7.18 -8.46
CA GLN A 167 5.78 8.29 -9.41
C GLN A 167 7.23 8.46 -9.85
N ALA A 168 7.50 8.31 -11.14
CA ALA A 168 8.85 8.36 -11.71
C ALA A 168 8.89 9.04 -13.07
#